data_AF-A0A6M0ATI8-F1
#
_entry.id   AF-A0A6M0ATI8-F1
#
_cell.length_a   1.000
_cell.length_b   1.000
_cell.length_c   1.000
_cell.angle_alpha   90.00
_cell.angle_beta   90.00
_cell.angle_gamma   90.00
#
_symmetry.space_group_name_H-M   'P 1'
#
loop_
_entity.id
_entity.type
_entity.pdbx_description
1 polymer ?
#
loop_
_entity_poly.entity_id
_entity_poly.type
_entity_poly.pdbx_seq_one_letter_code
_entity_poly.pdbx_strand_id
1 'polypeptide(L)'
;MHSELTCPSPRSGLKGLLDRFTGPGATQAELLIQFVPSLVALVAAPTYALTLPIQWTPLQLGLIALLAFDLMGGVLTNATSTAKGWYHRPEQGWQQHLGFVSVHVIHVLLVALLFRGGDWGFFIGVSSYLLGASVLILLSPLYLQRP
;
A
#
# COMPACT_ATOMS: atom_id res chain seq x y z
N MET A 1 31.35 5.75 -8.17
CA MET A 1 30.41 5.52 -9.28
C MET A 1 29.12 4.95 -8.69
N HIS A 2 28.12 5.79 -8.44
CA HIS A 2 26.78 5.28 -8.15
C HIS A 2 26.20 4.81 -9.48
N SER A 3 26.04 3.50 -9.65
CA SER A 3 25.26 2.98 -10.76
C SER A 3 23.86 3.56 -10.60
N GLU A 4 23.47 4.49 -11.46
CA GLU A 4 22.07 4.85 -11.57
C GLU A 4 21.33 3.57 -11.96
N LEU A 5 20.58 3.01 -11.03
CA LEU A 5 19.67 1.91 -11.31
C LEU A 5 18.64 2.44 -12.31
N THR A 6 18.90 2.25 -13.61
CA THR A 6 17.96 2.53 -14.68
C THR A 6 16.77 1.61 -14.48
N CYS A 7 15.68 2.14 -13.92
CA CYS A 7 14.45 1.40 -13.79
C CYS A 7 13.92 1.09 -15.20
N PRO A 8 13.60 -0.18 -15.53
CA PRO A 8 13.09 -0.51 -16.85
C PRO A 8 11.80 0.26 -17.14
N SER A 9 11.54 0.56 -18.41
CA SER A 9 10.23 1.08 -18.79
C SER A 9 9.15 0.00 -18.62
N PRO A 10 7.95 0.34 -18.12
CA PRO A 10 6.81 -0.57 -18.11
C PRO A 10 6.52 -1.13 -19.51
N ARG A 11 6.13 -2.42 -19.59
CA ARG A 11 5.68 -3.06 -20.82
C ARG A 11 4.37 -2.44 -21.33
N SER A 12 3.93 -2.79 -22.53
CA SER A 12 2.64 -2.33 -23.08
C SER A 12 1.44 -3.17 -22.56
N GLY A 13 0.24 -2.59 -22.62
CA GLY A 13 -1.02 -3.26 -22.28
C GLY A 13 -1.16 -3.62 -20.79
N LEU A 14 -1.87 -4.71 -20.49
CA LEU A 14 -2.15 -5.17 -19.12
C LEU A 14 -0.87 -5.47 -18.31
N LYS A 15 0.17 -5.97 -18.98
CA LYS A 15 1.47 -6.22 -18.35
C LYS A 15 2.12 -4.92 -17.87
N GLY A 16 1.89 -3.82 -18.59
CA GLY A 16 2.34 -2.49 -18.20
C GLY A 16 1.64 -1.94 -16.95
N LEU A 17 0.36 -2.28 -16.76
CA LEU A 17 -0.36 -1.93 -15.53
C LEU A 17 0.23 -2.66 -14.33
N LEU A 18 0.51 -3.96 -14.49
CA LEU A 18 1.19 -4.74 -13.46
C LEU A 18 2.57 -4.15 -13.14
N ASP A 19 3.38 -3.86 -14.16
CA ASP A 19 4.72 -3.26 -13.97
C ASP A 19 4.67 -1.93 -13.20
N ARG A 20 3.65 -1.10 -13.44
CA ARG A 20 3.46 0.17 -12.73
C ARG A 20 3.09 -0.01 -11.26
N PHE A 21 2.57 -1.18 -10.89
CA PHE A 21 2.20 -1.55 -9.53
C PHE A 21 3.34 -2.30 -8.81
N THR A 22 3.99 -3.25 -9.47
CA THR A 22 4.98 -4.15 -8.86
C THR A 22 6.41 -3.64 -8.97
N GLY A 23 6.64 -2.61 -9.78
CA GLY A 23 7.95 -2.24 -10.28
C GLY A 23 8.25 -2.94 -11.62
N PRO A 24 8.65 -2.21 -12.67
CA PRO A 24 9.06 -2.81 -13.93
C PRO A 24 10.28 -3.72 -13.74
N GLY A 25 10.23 -4.91 -14.36
CA GLY A 25 11.30 -5.90 -14.24
C GLY A 25 11.26 -6.74 -12.96
N ALA A 26 10.18 -6.67 -12.18
CA ALA A 26 9.95 -7.55 -11.03
C ALA A 26 10.15 -9.03 -11.40
N THR A 27 10.99 -9.70 -10.62
CA THR A 27 11.25 -11.14 -10.77
C THR A 27 10.03 -11.97 -10.40
N GLN A 28 9.98 -13.23 -10.82
CA GLN A 28 8.91 -14.15 -10.38
C GLN A 28 8.86 -14.29 -8.86
N ALA A 29 10.03 -14.30 -8.18
CA ALA A 29 10.10 -14.37 -6.73
C ALA A 29 9.50 -13.11 -6.06
N GLU A 30 9.82 -11.91 -6.57
CA GLU A 30 9.22 -10.66 -6.08
C GLU A 30 7.71 -10.66 -6.29
N LEU A 31 7.22 -11.05 -7.47
CA LEU A 31 5.78 -11.14 -7.73
C LEU A 31 5.07 -12.13 -6.78
N LEU A 32 5.67 -13.30 -6.53
CA LEU A 32 5.12 -14.27 -5.58
C LEU A 32 5.05 -13.70 -4.17
N ILE A 33 6.11 -13.04 -3.69
CA ILE A 33 6.14 -12.39 -2.38
C ILE A 33 5.12 -11.25 -2.30
N GLN A 34 4.93 -10.48 -3.37
CA GLN A 34 3.96 -9.37 -3.39
C GLN A 34 2.50 -9.85 -3.38
N PHE A 35 2.17 -10.92 -4.10
CA PHE A 35 0.76 -11.32 -4.30
C PHE A 35 0.30 -12.48 -3.42
N VAL A 36 1.12 -13.50 -3.18
CA VAL A 36 0.65 -14.71 -2.46
C VAL A 36 0.24 -14.38 -1.03
N PRO A 37 1.06 -13.71 -0.19
CA PRO A 37 0.66 -13.36 1.17
C PRO A 37 -0.54 -12.41 1.21
N SER A 38 -0.64 -11.52 0.21
CA SER A 38 -1.74 -10.56 0.09
C SER A 38 -3.06 -11.24 -0.22
N LEU A 39 -3.06 -12.21 -1.15
CA LEU A 39 -4.23 -13.05 -1.44
C LEU A 39 -4.60 -13.94 -0.26
N VAL A 40 -3.61 -14.43 0.50
CA VAL A 40 -3.88 -15.15 1.75
C VAL A 40 -4.54 -14.21 2.76
N ALA A 41 -4.03 -12.98 2.94
CA ALA A 41 -4.58 -11.99 3.86
C ALA A 41 -6.01 -11.57 3.47
N LEU A 42 -6.29 -11.41 2.16
CA LEU A 42 -7.61 -11.12 1.59
C LEU A 42 -8.68 -12.09 2.10
N VAL A 43 -8.35 -13.38 2.23
CA VAL A 43 -9.28 -14.42 2.68
C VAL A 43 -9.17 -14.66 4.19
N ALA A 44 -7.96 -14.69 4.73
CA ALA A 44 -7.69 -15.00 6.13
C ALA A 44 -8.31 -13.97 7.09
N ALA A 45 -8.24 -12.68 6.76
CA ALA A 45 -8.77 -11.63 7.63
C ALA A 45 -10.30 -11.69 7.80
N PRO A 46 -11.13 -11.71 6.74
CA PRO A 46 -12.58 -11.83 6.90
C PRO A 46 -13.01 -13.20 7.45
N THR A 47 -12.32 -14.29 7.10
CA THR A 47 -12.62 -15.62 7.67
C THR A 47 -12.35 -15.66 9.18
N TYR A 48 -11.26 -15.04 9.63
CA TYR A 48 -11.00 -14.86 11.06
C TYR A 48 -12.08 -13.99 11.71
N ALA A 49 -12.49 -12.88 11.09
CA ALA A 49 -13.55 -12.01 11.62
C ALA A 49 -14.86 -12.78 11.87
N LEU A 50 -15.22 -13.73 11.00
CA LEU A 50 -16.41 -14.58 11.15
C LEU A 50 -16.34 -15.53 12.37
N THR A 51 -15.17 -15.76 12.96
CA THR A 51 -15.03 -16.55 14.20
C THR A 51 -15.31 -15.74 15.47
N LEU A 52 -15.38 -14.41 15.36
CA LEU A 52 -15.60 -13.51 16.50
C LEU A 52 -17.11 -13.40 16.81
N PRO A 53 -17.49 -13.18 18.09
CA PRO A 53 -18.89 -12.99 18.49
C PRO A 53 -19.40 -11.58 18.14
N ILE A 54 -19.19 -11.14 16.90
CA ILE A 54 -19.56 -9.82 16.38
C ILE A 54 -20.42 -10.03 15.14
N GLN A 55 -21.53 -9.30 15.03
CA GLN A 55 -22.36 -9.32 13.83
C GLN A 55 -21.76 -8.41 12.77
N TRP A 56 -21.15 -9.02 11.75
CA TRP A 56 -20.57 -8.29 10.63
C TRP A 56 -21.57 -8.10 9.49
N THR A 57 -21.58 -6.91 8.91
CA THR A 57 -22.23 -6.67 7.62
C THR A 57 -21.36 -7.16 6.46
N PRO A 58 -21.94 -7.52 5.30
CA PRO A 58 -21.16 -7.87 4.11
C PRO A 58 -20.19 -6.76 3.68
N LEU A 59 -20.57 -5.49 3.87
CA LEU A 59 -19.72 -4.34 3.59
C LEU A 59 -18.49 -4.30 4.50
N GLN A 60 -18.65 -4.55 5.81
CA GLN A 60 -17.52 -4.62 6.75
C GLN A 60 -16.57 -5.78 6.41
N LEU A 61 -17.10 -6.97 6.08
CA LEU A 61 -16.26 -8.11 5.68
C LEU A 61 -15.50 -7.82 4.37
N GLY A 62 -16.17 -7.21 3.39
CA GLY A 62 -15.54 -6.79 2.14
C GLY A 62 -14.43 -5.76 2.39
N LEU A 63 -14.66 -4.81 3.29
CA LEU A 63 -13.65 -3.82 3.65
C LEU A 63 -12.48 -4.42 4.44
N ILE A 64 -12.74 -5.37 5.36
CA ILE A 64 -11.68 -6.13 6.04
C ILE A 64 -10.80 -6.85 5.01
N ALA A 65 -11.42 -7.53 4.04
CA ALA A 65 -10.71 -8.21 2.97
C ALA A 65 -9.83 -7.25 2.16
N LEU A 66 -10.41 -6.13 1.71
CA LEU A 66 -9.71 -5.11 0.92
C LEU A 66 -8.51 -4.53 1.69
N LEU A 67 -8.72 -4.13 2.96
CA LEU A 67 -7.67 -3.58 3.81
C LEU A 67 -6.57 -4.61 4.08
N ALA A 68 -6.91 -5.88 4.32
CA ALA A 68 -5.92 -6.92 4.56
C ALA A 68 -5.05 -7.18 3.31
N PHE A 69 -5.67 -7.20 2.13
CA PHE A 69 -4.95 -7.32 0.85
C PHE A 69 -4.04 -6.11 0.61
N ASP A 70 -4.56 -4.89 0.79
CA ASP A 70 -3.83 -3.64 0.57
C ASP A 70 -2.65 -3.47 1.53
N LEU A 71 -2.86 -3.68 2.83
CA LEU A 71 -1.81 -3.53 3.84
C LEU A 71 -0.71 -4.57 3.67
N MET A 72 -1.07 -5.84 3.47
CA MET A 72 -0.08 -6.90 3.25
C MET A 72 0.67 -6.69 1.92
N GLY A 73 -0.07 -6.43 0.84
CA GLY A 73 0.50 -6.22 -0.49
C GLY A 73 1.35 -4.97 -0.58
N GLY A 74 0.90 -3.86 0.01
CA GLY A 74 1.62 -2.59 0.06
C GLY A 74 2.94 -2.72 0.81
N VAL A 75 2.94 -3.32 2.00
CA VAL A 75 4.18 -3.54 2.78
C VAL A 75 5.17 -4.40 2.01
N LEU A 76 4.72 -5.52 1.44
CA LEU A 76 5.60 -6.45 0.72
C LEU A 76 6.10 -5.88 -0.61
N THR A 77 5.23 -5.19 -1.36
CA THR A 77 5.61 -4.49 -2.59
C THR A 77 6.66 -3.44 -2.30
N ASN A 78 6.42 -2.56 -1.32
CA ASN A 78 7.38 -1.53 -0.91
C ASN A 78 8.69 -2.09 -0.32
N ALA A 79 8.73 -3.37 0.06
CA ALA A 79 9.96 -4.04 0.50
C ALA A 79 10.83 -4.55 -0.67
N THR A 80 10.26 -4.77 -1.86
CA THR A 80 11.01 -5.31 -3.01
C THR A 80 11.91 -4.26 -3.67
N SER A 81 13.08 -4.70 -4.15
CA SER A 81 14.07 -3.81 -4.77
C SER A 81 13.54 -3.12 -6.02
N THR A 82 12.78 -3.85 -6.85
CA THR A 82 12.20 -3.32 -8.09
C THR A 82 11.14 -2.26 -7.82
N ALA A 83 10.21 -2.50 -6.89
CA ALA A 83 9.21 -1.52 -6.51
C ALA A 83 9.82 -0.30 -5.81
N LYS A 84 10.79 -0.47 -4.88
CA LYS A 84 11.51 0.67 -4.28
C LYS A 84 12.17 1.55 -5.33
N GLY A 85 12.89 0.93 -6.27
CA GLY A 85 13.52 1.66 -7.38
C GLY A 85 12.50 2.43 -8.21
N TRP A 86 11.36 1.79 -8.52
CA TRP A 86 10.26 2.40 -9.27
C TRP A 86 9.61 3.56 -8.52
N TYR A 87 9.18 3.36 -7.27
CA TYR A 87 8.43 4.35 -6.49
C TYR A 87 9.29 5.48 -5.93
N HIS A 88 10.61 5.36 -5.92
CA HIS A 88 11.52 6.44 -5.53
C HIS A 88 12.26 7.06 -6.72
N ARG A 89 11.95 6.71 -7.96
CA ARG A 89 12.62 7.26 -9.16
C ARG A 89 12.52 8.79 -9.25
N PRO A 90 13.43 9.48 -9.95
CA PRO A 90 13.46 10.94 -10.00
C PRO A 90 12.16 11.59 -10.51
N GLU A 91 11.42 10.92 -11.39
CA GLU A 91 10.16 11.42 -11.94
C GLU A 91 8.99 11.30 -10.96
N GLN A 92 9.19 10.62 -9.82
CA GLN A 92 8.16 10.44 -8.82
C GLN A 92 8.16 11.61 -7.83
N GLY A 93 7.19 12.50 -8.01
CA GLY A 93 7.06 13.75 -7.28
C GLY A 93 6.00 13.72 -6.19
N TRP A 94 5.88 14.85 -5.49
CA TRP A 94 4.95 15.02 -4.37
C TRP A 94 3.49 14.70 -4.71
N GLN A 95 3.03 14.97 -5.94
CA GLN A 95 1.64 14.74 -6.35
C GLN A 95 1.28 13.26 -6.30
N GLN A 96 2.18 12.39 -6.77
CA GLN A 96 1.91 10.96 -6.79
C GLN A 96 2.01 10.35 -5.39
N HIS A 97 2.92 10.84 -4.54
CA HIS A 97 2.97 10.46 -3.14
C HIS A 97 1.70 10.89 -2.38
N LEU A 98 1.26 12.14 -2.54
CA LEU A 98 0.02 12.61 -1.91
C LEU A 98 -1.22 11.91 -2.46
N GLY A 99 -1.26 11.59 -3.75
CA GLY A 99 -2.33 10.79 -4.34
C GLY A 99 -2.44 9.42 -3.68
N PHE A 100 -1.30 8.72 -3.51
CA PHE A 100 -1.24 7.45 -2.79
C PHE A 100 -1.72 7.57 -1.34
N VAL A 101 -1.23 8.57 -0.61
CA VAL A 101 -1.60 8.79 0.80
C VAL A 101 -3.08 9.17 0.95
N SER A 102 -3.65 9.92 0.01
CA SER A 102 -5.06 10.32 0.04
C SER A 102 -6.01 9.13 0.01
N VAL A 103 -5.68 8.08 -0.75
CA VAL A 103 -6.45 6.82 -0.75
C VAL A 103 -6.44 6.17 0.63
N HIS A 104 -5.31 6.22 1.34
CA HIS A 104 -5.19 5.65 2.68
C HIS A 104 -5.92 6.49 3.73
N VAL A 105 -6.01 7.81 3.56
CA VAL A 105 -6.90 8.65 4.40
C VAL A 105 -8.37 8.21 4.24
N ILE A 106 -8.80 7.85 3.02
CA ILE A 106 -10.13 7.29 2.78
C ILE A 106 -10.29 5.94 3.49
N HIS A 107 -9.28 5.06 3.46
CA HIS A 107 -9.29 3.81 4.24
C HIS A 107 -9.51 4.09 5.74
N VAL A 108 -8.79 5.04 6.33
CA VAL A 108 -8.93 5.43 7.74
C VAL A 108 -10.34 5.98 8.03
N LEU A 109 -10.89 6.81 7.12
CA LEU A 109 -12.25 7.32 7.26
C LEU A 109 -13.28 6.18 7.26
N LEU A 110 -13.17 5.24 6.32
CA LEU A 110 -14.05 4.08 6.26
C LEU A 110 -13.94 3.23 7.52
N VAL A 111 -12.73 3.07 8.09
CA VAL A 111 -12.54 2.39 9.37
C VAL A 111 -13.27 3.12 10.50
N ALA A 112 -13.11 4.44 10.59
CA ALA A 112 -13.76 5.26 11.62
C ALA A 112 -15.29 5.15 11.55
N LEU A 113 -15.86 5.25 10.34
CA LEU A 113 -17.30 5.20 10.13
C LEU A 113 -17.89 3.80 10.37
N LEU A 114 -17.28 2.76 9.79
CA LEU A 114 -17.88 1.43 9.74
C LEU A 114 -17.52 0.54 10.94
N PHE A 115 -16.41 0.79 11.63
CA PHE A 115 -15.94 -0.07 12.73
C PHE A 115 -15.85 0.65 14.07
N ARG A 116 -15.88 1.99 14.07
CA ARG A 116 -15.69 2.79 15.29
C ARG A 116 -16.84 3.75 15.59
N GLY A 117 -17.99 3.59 14.92
CA GLY A 117 -19.17 4.41 15.19
C GLY A 117 -18.98 5.91 14.88
N GLY A 118 -18.13 6.25 13.91
CA GLY A 118 -17.86 7.65 13.55
C GLY A 118 -16.86 8.34 14.48
N ASP A 119 -15.89 7.60 15.02
CA ASP A 119 -14.82 8.15 15.87
C ASP A 119 -13.90 9.11 15.09
N TRP A 120 -14.24 10.40 15.13
CA TRP A 120 -13.47 11.48 14.51
C TRP A 120 -12.10 11.68 15.15
N GLY A 121 -11.94 11.37 16.44
CA GLY A 121 -10.66 11.47 17.13
C GLY A 121 -9.65 10.48 16.55
N PHE A 122 -10.08 9.23 16.34
CA PHE A 122 -9.30 8.22 15.61
C PHE A 122 -9.00 8.66 14.18
N PHE A 123 -10.02 9.12 13.43
CA PHE A 123 -9.82 9.54 12.04
C PHE A 123 -8.77 10.67 11.92
N ILE A 124 -8.93 11.73 12.70
CA ILE A 124 -8.01 12.88 12.70
C ILE A 124 -6.63 12.42 13.16
N GLY A 125 -6.53 11.72 14.30
CA GLY A 125 -5.24 11.31 14.85
C GLY A 125 -4.43 10.42 13.90
N VAL A 126 -5.05 9.37 13.34
CA VAL A 126 -4.37 8.44 12.43
C VAL A 126 -4.08 9.08 11.08
N SER A 127 -5.00 9.90 10.54
CA SER A 127 -4.77 10.59 9.27
C SER A 127 -3.67 11.65 9.39
N SER A 128 -3.64 12.41 10.49
CA SER A 128 -2.56 13.37 10.77
C SER A 128 -1.21 12.67 10.93
N TYR A 129 -1.17 11.53 11.62
CA TYR A 129 0.04 10.72 11.72
C TYR A 129 0.52 10.25 10.33
N LEU A 130 -0.38 9.70 9.52
CA LEU A 130 -0.07 9.21 8.17
C LEU A 130 0.46 10.33 7.27
N LEU A 131 -0.22 11.48 7.24
CA LEU A 131 0.20 12.65 6.46
C LEU A 131 1.54 13.20 6.94
N GLY A 132 1.73 13.32 8.26
CA GLY A 132 2.98 13.76 8.86
C GLY A 132 4.14 12.83 8.51
N ALA A 133 3.95 11.52 8.63
CA ALA A 133 4.95 10.52 8.25
C ALA A 133 5.29 10.61 6.75
N SER A 134 4.30 10.80 5.87
CA SER A 134 4.55 10.98 4.44
C SER A 134 5.37 12.23 4.15
N VAL A 135 5.10 13.35 4.82
CA VAL A 135 5.90 14.58 4.68
C VAL A 135 7.34 14.33 5.14
N LEU A 136 7.54 13.66 6.28
CA LEU A 136 8.88 13.33 6.78
C LEU A 136 9.65 12.44 5.80
N ILE A 137 8.99 11.46 5.16
CA ILE A 137 9.62 10.63 4.12
C ILE A 137 10.02 11.49 2.92
N LEU A 138 9.14 12.37 2.43
CA LEU A 138 9.43 13.26 1.30
C LEU A 138 10.58 14.24 1.58
N LEU A 139 10.75 14.65 2.83
CA LEU A 139 11.87 15.51 3.26
C LEU A 139 13.17 14.73 3.52
N SER A 140 13.09 13.40 3.65
CA SER A 140 14.27 12.57 3.92
C SER A 140 15.14 12.42 2.68
N PRO A 141 16.48 12.41 2.81
CA PRO A 141 17.38 12.11 1.70
C PRO A 141 17.08 10.76 1.02
N LEU A 142 17.23 10.68 -0.31
CA LEU A 142 16.92 9.47 -1.09
C LEU A 142 17.66 8.21 -0.63
N TYR A 143 18.88 8.35 -0.09
CA TYR A 143 19.65 7.20 0.41
C TYR A 143 19.02 6.57 1.67
N LEU A 144 18.26 7.35 2.48
CA LEU A 144 17.50 6.83 3.61
C LEU A 144 16.16 6.21 3.17
N GLN A 145 15.63 6.65 2.03
CA GLN A 145 14.40 6.09 1.45
C GLN A 145 14.66 4.73 0.76
N ARG A 146 15.92 4.42 0.42
CA ARG A 146 16.33 3.20 -0.29
C ARG A 146 17.40 2.42 0.48
N PRO A 147 17.08 1.85 1.67
CA PRO A 147 18.01 1.01 2.42
C PRO A 147 18.25 -0.33 1.73
#